data_AF-A0A442TEA1-F1
#
_entry.id   AF-A0A442TEA1-F1
#
_cell.length_a   1.000
_cell.length_b   1.000
_cell.length_c   1.000
_cell.angle_alpha   90.00
_cell.angle_beta   90.00
_cell.angle_gamma   90.00
#
_symmetry.space_group_name_H-M   'P 1'
#
loop_
_entity.id
_entity.type
_entity.pdbx_description
1 polymer ?
#
loop_
_entity_poly.entity_id
_entity_poly.type
_entity_poly.pdbx_seq_one_letter_code
_entity_poly.pdbx_strand_id
1 'polypeptide(L)' 'MSLALDATDLRILDAIQREGRIAKLALAERVGLSPTPCWKRLKRMEKEG' A
#
# COMPACT_ATOMS: atom_id res chain seq x y z
N MET A 1 3.03 4.37 18.86
CA MET A 1 3.84 3.16 18.65
C MET A 1 4.14 3.13 17.16
N SER A 2 5.38 3.33 16.75
CA SER A 2 5.76 3.50 15.34
C SER A 2 5.56 2.19 14.57
N LEU A 3 4.69 2.20 13.57
CA LEU A 3 4.49 1.07 12.67
C LEU A 3 5.82 0.77 11.95
N ALA A 4 6.38 -0.41 12.17
CA ALA A 4 7.51 -0.88 11.39
C ALA A 4 7.00 -1.19 9.98
N LEU A 5 7.11 -0.21 9.08
CA LEU A 5 6.80 -0.38 7.67
C LEU A 5 7.81 -1.34 7.05
N ASP A 6 7.30 -2.39 6.40
CA ASP A 6 8.15 -3.27 5.62
C ASP A 6 8.38 -2.72 4.20
N ALA A 7 9.25 -3.37 3.44
CA ALA A 7 9.56 -2.94 2.07
C ALA A 7 8.33 -2.92 1.15
N THR A 8 7.31 -3.75 1.42
CA THR A 8 6.08 -3.77 0.62
C THR A 8 5.20 -2.58 0.95
N ASP A 9 5.09 -2.26 2.24
CA ASP A 9 4.37 -1.09 2.73
C ASP A 9 4.96 0.20 2.13
N LEU A 10 6.29 0.33 2.11
CA LEU A 10 6.99 1.45 1.47
C LEU A 10 6.71 1.54 -0.04
N ARG A 11 6.63 0.41 -0.75
CA ARG A 11 6.29 0.39 -2.18
C ARG A 11 4.84 0.79 -2.43
N ILE A 12 3.92 0.39 -1.54
CA ILE A 12 2.52 0.83 -1.59
C ILE A 12 2.44 2.35 -1.42
N LEU A 13 3.13 2.89 -0.40
CA LEU A 13 3.18 4.32 -0.13
C LEU A 13 3.80 5.12 -1.30
N ASP A 14 4.93 4.67 -1.84
CA ASP A 14 5.56 5.30 -3.02
C ASP A 14 4.61 5.31 -4.24
N ALA A 15 3.91 4.19 -4.49
CA ALA A 15 2.98 4.10 -5.60
C ALA A 15 1.78 5.07 -5.47
N ILE A 16 1.16 5.16 -4.29
CA ILE A 16 0.01 6.07 -4.07
C ILE A 16 0.44 7.54 -3.98
N GLN A 17 1.64 7.82 -3.48
CA GLN A 17 2.18 9.19 -3.44
C GLN A 17 2.49 9.71 -4.84
N ARG A 18 2.98 8.85 -5.74
CA ARG A 18 3.21 9.18 -7.15
C ARG A 18 1.90 9.29 -7.93
N GLU A 19 0.94 8.43 -7.64
CA GLU A 19 -0.32 8.34 -8.37
C GLU A 19 -1.51 8.16 -7.41
N GLY A 20 -2.01 9.26 -6.87
CA GLY A 20 -3.09 9.24 -5.86
C GLY A 20 -4.43 8.69 -6.35
N ARG A 21 -4.61 8.46 -7.65
CA ARG A 21 -5.83 7.88 -8.25
C ARG A 21 -5.62 6.47 -8.81
N ILE A 22 -4.51 5.81 -8.44
CA ILE A 22 -4.20 4.46 -8.91
C ILE A 22 -5.32 3.47 -8.56
N ALA A 23 -5.72 2.65 -9.53
CA ALA A 23 -6.74 1.64 -9.32
C ALA A 23 -6.25 0.55 -8.35
N LYS A 24 -7.18 0.01 -7.56
CA LYS A 24 -6.93 -1.05 -6.57
C LYS A 24 -6.13 -2.24 -7.12
N LEU A 25 -6.52 -2.69 -8.31
CA LEU A 25 -5.90 -3.82 -9.00
C LEU A 25 -4.51 -3.45 -9.50
N ALA A 26 -4.37 -2.29 -10.15
CA ALA A 26 -3.10 -1.79 -10.67
C ALA A 26 -2.06 -1.55 -9.55
N LEU A 27 -2.49 -1.04 -8.39
CA LEU A 27 -1.63 -0.89 -7.22
C LEU A 27 -1.09 -2.25 -6.77
N ALA A 28 -1.95 -3.25 -6.66
CA ALA A 28 -1.59 -4.59 -6.22
C ALA A 28 -0.61 -5.26 -7.20
N GLU A 29 -0.87 -5.17 -8.50
CA GLU A 29 0.04 -5.64 -9.55
C GLU A 29 1.42 -4.95 -9.47
N ARG A 30 1.44 -3.63 -9.30
CA ARG A 30 2.67 -2.83 -9.22
C ARG A 30 3.56 -3.20 -8.03
N VAL A 31 2.95 -3.62 -6.91
CA VAL A 31 3.69 -4.03 -5.70
C VAL A 31 3.88 -5.55 -5.58
N GLY A 32 3.40 -6.33 -6.56
CA GLY A 32 3.53 -7.80 -6.57
C GLY A 32 2.65 -8.50 -5.54
N LEU A 33 1.48 -7.94 -5.23
CA LEU A 33 0.50 -8.51 -4.31
C LEU A 33 -0.82 -8.82 -5.03
N SER A 34 -1.64 -9.67 -4.42
CA SER A 34 -3.05 -9.73 -4.78
C SER A 34 -3.82 -8.52 -4.20
N PRO A 35 -4.99 -8.14 -4.76
CA PRO A 35 -5.72 -6.94 -4.34
C PRO A 35 -6.07 -6.90 -2.85
N THR A 36 -6.48 -8.04 -2.28
CA THR A 36 -6.93 -8.14 -0.89
C THR A 36 -5.81 -7.82 0.14
N PRO A 37 -4.63 -8.48 0.12
CA PRO A 37 -3.55 -8.15 1.05
C PRO A 37 -2.98 -6.75 0.83
N CYS A 38 -2.94 -6.26 -0.42
CA CYS A 38 -2.52 -4.88 -0.71
C CYS A 38 -3.42 -3.87 0.02
N TRP A 39 -4.73 -4.04 -0.06
CA TRP A 39 -5.68 -3.17 0.64
C TRP A 39 -5.65 -3.29 2.15
N LYS A 40 -5.48 -4.50 2.68
CA LYS A 40 -5.38 -4.70 4.12
C LYS A 40 -4.18 -3.95 4.71
N ARG A 41 -3.04 -3.97 4.00
CA ARG A 41 -1.83 -3.22 4.38
C ARG A 41 -2.05 -1.72 4.31
N LEU A 42 -2.62 -1.22 3.20
CA LEU A 42 -2.93 0.19 3.06
C LEU A 42 -3.87 0.70 4.17
N LYS A 43 -4.97 -0.01 4.43
CA LYS A 43 -5.89 0.28 5.54
C LYS A 43 -5.23 0.27 6.91
N ARG A 44 -4.27 -0.63 7.14
CA ARG A 44 -3.49 -0.67 8.40
C ARG A 44 -2.66 0.60 8.52
N MET A 45 -1.93 0.99 7.47
CA MET A 45 -1.13 2.21 7.46
C MET A 45 -1.99 3.47 7.65
N GLU A 46 -3.15 3.56 6.99
CA GLU A 46 -4.09 4.67 7.16
C GLU A 46 -4.67 4.78 8.58
N LYS A 47 -4.83 3.66 9.28
CA LYS A 47 -5.37 3.65 10.65
C LYS A 47 -4.34 4.11 11.69
N GLU A 48 -3.06 3.95 11.39
CA GLU A 48 -1.95 4.17 12.32
C GLU A 48 -1.21 5.50 12.10
N GLY A 49 -1.49 6.19 10.99
CA GLY A 49 -1.04 7.56 10.70
C GLY A 49 -2.03 8.61 11.19
#